data_AF-A0A918WCK1-F1
#
_entry.id   AF-A0A918WCK1-F1
#
_cell.length_a   1.000
_cell.length_b   1.000
_cell.length_c   1.000
_cell.angle_alpha   90.00
_cell.angle_beta   90.00
_cell.angle_gamma   90.00
#
_symmetry.space_group_name_H-M   'P 1'
#
loop_
_entity.id
_entity.type
_entity.pdbx_description
1 polymer ?
#
loop_
_entity_poly.entity_id
_entity_poly.type
_entity_poly.pdbx_seq_one_letter_code
_entity_poly.pdbx_strand_id
1 'polypeptide(L)'
;MTTMEQEPAPRQPAGQSPVRRQHGPGPAGVAAARCVSRLQRGYRQDNPAAVAELARLRRGAGQTAHTVQDHWGLGGLEELGDALAESSMRVRREHAEEAVYLAVTLWALHQQSVRDSDMHRTGATLGGAVRTLIRKRTEEKPGSDDAENEPLRKRLVRVGTADSIASVAVRLREIVLLLRGGQVPLDYGRLADQLCRWQTPSERAAVRREWGREFHLAAPRRGSTARNGGDGSDAIDPSLSSGSTDDDYGPGD
;
A
#
# COMPACT_ATOMS: atom_id res chain seq x y z
N MET A 1 63.19 34.31 -0.10
CA MET A 1 62.30 33.40 -0.85
C MET A 1 61.01 33.31 -0.06
N THR A 2 59.96 33.89 -0.62
CA THR A 2 58.73 34.30 0.07
C THR A 2 57.71 33.16 0.16
N THR A 3 57.18 32.95 1.36
CA THR A 3 56.02 32.11 1.68
C THR A 3 54.78 32.63 0.94
N MET A 4 54.16 31.79 0.10
CA MET A 4 52.81 32.04 -0.43
C MET A 4 51.80 31.16 0.32
N GLU A 5 51.00 31.81 1.17
CA GLU A 5 49.65 31.38 1.55
C GLU A 5 48.67 31.69 0.40
N GLN A 6 47.72 30.77 0.14
CA GLN A 6 46.37 30.97 -0.45
C GLN A 6 45.85 29.60 -0.98
N GLU A 7 44.60 29.14 -0.87
CA GLU A 7 43.34 29.58 -0.25
C GLU A 7 42.37 28.36 -0.36
N PRO A 8 41.50 28.03 0.62
CA PRO A 8 40.68 26.81 0.54
C PRO A 8 39.46 26.99 -0.37
N ALA A 9 39.19 25.96 -1.18
CA ALA A 9 38.07 25.89 -2.12
C ALA A 9 36.68 26.07 -1.44
N PRO A 10 35.69 26.67 -2.14
CA PRO A 10 34.40 26.99 -1.55
C PRO A 10 33.60 25.73 -1.23
N ARG A 11 33.02 25.70 -0.02
CA ARG A 11 32.11 24.64 0.43
C ARG A 11 30.82 24.68 -0.41
N GLN A 12 30.52 23.58 -1.08
CA GLN A 12 29.23 23.40 -1.75
C GLN A 12 28.09 23.42 -0.71
N PRO A 13 26.99 24.14 -0.94
CA PRO A 13 25.85 24.12 -0.03
C PRO A 13 25.18 22.75 -0.11
N ALA A 14 24.96 22.14 1.07
CA ALA A 14 24.17 20.92 1.23
C ALA A 14 22.74 21.17 0.72
N GLY A 15 22.50 20.84 -0.55
CA GLY A 15 21.25 21.06 -1.24
C GLY A 15 20.22 19.97 -0.98
N GLN A 16 19.31 20.26 -0.05
CA GLN A 16 17.91 19.84 -0.01
C GLN A 16 17.62 18.33 0.06
N SER A 17 17.21 17.89 1.25
CA SER A 17 16.43 16.65 1.42
C SER A 17 15.26 16.64 0.43
N PRO A 18 14.96 15.51 -0.24
CA PRO A 18 13.89 15.46 -1.23
C PRO A 18 12.57 15.82 -0.54
N VAL A 19 12.03 16.98 -0.89
CA VAL A 19 10.69 17.42 -0.49
C VAL A 19 9.74 16.27 -0.78
N ARG A 20 9.12 15.76 0.28
CA ARG A 20 8.17 14.66 0.25
C ARG A 20 6.94 15.16 -0.52
N ARG A 21 6.98 15.10 -1.86
CA ARG A 21 5.84 15.45 -2.71
C ARG A 21 4.75 14.43 -2.40
N GLN A 22 3.87 14.79 -1.49
CA GLN A 22 2.56 14.20 -1.37
C GLN A 22 1.84 14.62 -2.66
N HIS A 23 2.08 13.88 -3.74
CA HIS A 23 1.33 14.09 -4.97
C HIS A 23 -0.12 13.76 -4.61
N GLY A 24 -0.99 14.77 -4.73
CA GLY A 24 -2.43 14.58 -4.61
C GLY A 24 -2.91 13.49 -5.58
N PRO A 25 -4.14 13.02 -5.42
CA PRO A 25 -4.70 12.02 -6.32
C PRO A 25 -4.64 12.54 -7.77
N GLY A 26 -4.11 11.72 -8.66
CA GLY A 26 -4.08 11.98 -10.08
C GLY A 26 -5.46 11.80 -10.72
N PRO A 27 -5.63 12.22 -11.98
CA PRO A 27 -6.93 12.15 -12.65
C PRO A 27 -7.48 10.72 -12.77
N ALA A 28 -6.61 9.73 -12.99
CA ALA A 28 -7.01 8.32 -13.05
C ALA A 28 -7.55 7.83 -11.69
N GLY A 29 -6.89 8.22 -10.59
CA GLY A 29 -7.31 7.85 -9.25
C GLY A 29 -8.60 8.53 -8.82
N VAL A 30 -8.78 9.81 -9.16
CA VAL A 30 -10.04 10.53 -8.92
C VAL A 30 -11.19 9.85 -9.66
N ALA A 31 -11.02 9.57 -10.96
CA ALA A 31 -12.03 8.92 -11.80
C ALA A 31 -12.42 7.54 -11.26
N ALA A 32 -11.43 6.68 -10.98
CA ALA A 32 -11.67 5.35 -10.45
C ALA A 32 -12.35 5.40 -9.07
N ALA A 33 -11.92 6.29 -8.17
CA ALA A 33 -12.54 6.42 -6.84
C ALA A 33 -14.01 6.87 -6.93
N ARG A 34 -14.32 7.85 -7.79
CA ARG A 34 -15.70 8.32 -8.03
C ARG A 34 -16.58 7.20 -8.58
N CYS A 35 -16.12 6.54 -9.65
CA CYS A 35 -16.84 5.44 -10.29
C CYS A 35 -17.09 4.28 -9.31
N VAL A 36 -16.04 3.81 -8.65
CA VAL A 36 -16.13 2.70 -7.69
C VAL A 36 -17.02 3.06 -6.50
N SER A 37 -16.93 4.27 -5.96
CA SER A 37 -17.78 4.69 -4.82
C SER A 37 -19.26 4.72 -5.21
N ARG A 38 -19.58 5.19 -6.42
CA ARG A 38 -20.94 5.18 -6.97
C ARG A 38 -21.47 3.75 -7.11
N LEU A 39 -20.70 2.87 -7.75
CA LEU A 39 -21.08 1.47 -7.97
C LEU A 39 -21.17 0.69 -6.65
N GLN A 40 -20.25 0.90 -5.71
CA GLN A 40 -20.25 0.26 -4.41
C GLN A 40 -21.49 0.64 -3.61
N ARG A 41 -21.86 1.92 -3.57
CA ARG A 41 -23.09 2.38 -2.92
C ARG A 41 -24.34 1.73 -3.54
N GLY A 42 -24.43 1.71 -4.87
CA GLY A 42 -25.55 1.06 -5.56
C GLY A 42 -25.61 -0.45 -5.28
N TYR A 43 -24.47 -1.14 -5.32
CA TYR A 43 -24.39 -2.57 -5.03
C TYR A 43 -24.73 -2.89 -3.56
N ARG A 44 -24.30 -2.06 -2.61
CA ARG A 44 -24.65 -2.15 -1.18
C ARG A 44 -26.15 -2.05 -0.92
N GLN A 45 -26.88 -1.33 -1.77
CA GLN A 45 -28.32 -1.10 -1.69
C GLN A 45 -29.13 -2.08 -2.54
N ASP A 46 -28.47 -3.10 -3.10
CA ASP A 46 -29.04 -4.05 -4.05
C ASP A 46 -29.75 -3.40 -5.26
N ASN A 47 -29.22 -2.27 -5.71
CA ASN A 47 -29.72 -1.60 -6.91
C ASN A 47 -29.50 -2.51 -8.14
N PRO A 48 -30.56 -2.87 -8.90
CA PRO A 48 -30.45 -3.80 -10.02
C PRO A 48 -29.45 -3.37 -11.10
N ALA A 49 -29.38 -2.07 -11.41
CA ALA A 49 -28.46 -1.54 -12.40
C ALA A 49 -27.00 -1.69 -11.94
N ALA A 50 -26.70 -1.38 -10.67
CA ALA A 50 -25.36 -1.55 -10.11
C ALA A 50 -24.95 -3.04 -10.04
N VAL A 51 -25.89 -3.94 -9.73
CA VAL A 51 -25.65 -5.39 -9.73
C VAL A 51 -25.33 -5.90 -11.14
N ALA A 52 -26.11 -5.47 -12.14
CA ALA A 52 -25.88 -5.82 -13.54
C ALA A 52 -24.55 -5.26 -14.06
N GLU A 53 -24.23 -4.01 -13.75
CA GLU A 53 -22.97 -3.37 -14.16
C GLU A 53 -21.76 -4.07 -13.53
N LEU A 54 -21.80 -4.37 -12.23
CA LEU A 54 -20.76 -5.15 -11.56
C LEU A 54 -20.58 -6.54 -12.21
N ALA A 55 -21.67 -7.21 -12.58
CA ALA A 55 -21.60 -8.51 -13.28
C ALA A 55 -20.94 -8.40 -14.66
N ARG A 56 -21.14 -7.31 -15.39
CA ARG A 56 -20.44 -7.03 -16.66
C ARG A 56 -18.95 -6.77 -16.42
N LEU A 57 -18.62 -5.85 -15.51
CA LEU A 57 -17.25 -5.45 -15.19
C LEU A 57 -16.36 -6.62 -14.74
N ARG A 58 -16.93 -7.58 -13.99
CA ARG A 58 -16.22 -8.77 -13.53
C ARG A 58 -15.59 -9.60 -14.65
N ARG A 59 -16.18 -9.58 -15.85
CA ARG A 59 -15.66 -10.34 -16.99
C ARG A 59 -14.32 -9.80 -17.49
N GLY A 60 -14.08 -8.49 -17.33
CA GLY A 60 -12.85 -7.82 -17.77
C GLY A 60 -11.70 -7.86 -16.76
N ALA A 61 -11.93 -8.32 -15.53
CA ALA A 61 -10.91 -8.26 -14.49
C ALA A 61 -9.68 -9.08 -14.86
N GLY A 62 -8.50 -8.47 -14.85
CA GLY A 62 -7.23 -9.10 -15.24
C GLY A 62 -6.98 -9.16 -16.75
N GLN A 63 -7.83 -8.52 -17.55
CA GLN A 63 -7.66 -8.32 -18.98
C GLN A 63 -7.47 -6.82 -19.24
N THR A 64 -6.85 -6.46 -20.37
CA THR A 64 -6.69 -5.05 -20.76
C THR A 64 -7.91 -4.51 -21.48
N ALA A 65 -8.13 -3.20 -21.46
CA ALA A 65 -9.35 -2.57 -21.99
C ALA A 65 -9.60 -2.92 -23.47
N HIS A 66 -8.54 -2.98 -24.27
CA HIS A 66 -8.59 -3.27 -25.70
C HIS A 66 -8.91 -4.73 -26.07
N THR A 67 -8.88 -5.66 -25.11
CA THR A 67 -9.13 -7.09 -25.39
C THR A 67 -10.60 -7.49 -25.26
N VAL A 68 -11.46 -6.61 -24.75
CA VAL A 68 -12.88 -6.89 -24.56
C VAL A 68 -13.74 -5.90 -25.34
N GLN A 69 -14.23 -6.33 -26.52
CA GLN A 69 -15.00 -5.49 -27.44
C GLN A 69 -16.31 -4.94 -26.83
N ASP A 70 -16.89 -5.61 -25.83
CA ASP A 70 -18.18 -5.25 -25.21
C ASP A 70 -18.11 -4.19 -24.08
N HIS A 71 -16.93 -3.59 -23.85
CA HIS A 71 -16.70 -2.70 -22.70
C HIS A 71 -16.59 -1.21 -23.03
N TRP A 72 -16.84 -0.81 -24.29
CA TRP A 72 -17.02 0.61 -24.62
C TRP A 72 -18.19 1.20 -23.81
N GLY A 73 -17.88 2.18 -22.96
CA GLY A 73 -18.85 2.82 -22.05
C GLY A 73 -18.95 2.23 -20.64
N LEU A 74 -18.11 1.26 -20.27
CA LEU A 74 -18.09 0.71 -18.90
C LEU A 74 -16.96 1.28 -18.03
N GLY A 75 -17.33 1.73 -16.83
CA GLY A 75 -16.45 1.74 -15.66
C GLY A 75 -15.50 2.94 -15.51
N GLY A 76 -15.96 4.16 -15.76
CA GLY A 76 -15.27 5.36 -15.27
C GLY A 76 -14.76 6.34 -16.33
N LEU A 77 -15.08 6.15 -17.62
CA LEU A 77 -14.58 7.01 -18.71
C LEU A 77 -15.17 8.43 -18.67
N GLU A 78 -16.44 8.56 -18.30
CA GLU A 78 -17.08 9.87 -18.09
C GLU A 78 -16.42 10.58 -16.90
N GLU A 79 -16.31 9.88 -15.77
CA GLU A 79 -15.62 10.39 -14.59
C GLU A 79 -14.13 10.73 -14.86
N LEU A 80 -13.49 10.05 -15.81
CA LEU A 80 -12.14 10.36 -16.28
C LEU A 80 -12.09 11.62 -17.13
N GLY A 81 -13.09 11.85 -17.99
CA GLY A 81 -13.22 13.10 -18.74
C GLY A 81 -13.28 14.30 -17.80
N ASP A 82 -14.14 14.22 -16.79
CA ASP A 82 -14.28 15.26 -15.76
C ASP A 82 -12.97 15.43 -14.96
N ALA A 83 -12.38 14.33 -14.48
CA ALA A 83 -11.14 14.38 -13.71
C ALA A 83 -9.96 14.96 -14.51
N LEU A 84 -9.89 14.69 -15.82
CA LEU A 84 -8.88 15.28 -16.71
C LEU A 84 -9.12 16.78 -16.93
N ALA A 85 -10.37 17.21 -17.06
CA ALA A 85 -10.72 18.62 -17.19
C ALA A 85 -10.45 19.42 -15.90
N GLU A 86 -10.64 18.80 -14.73
CA GLU A 86 -10.36 19.37 -13.42
C GLU A 86 -8.85 19.38 -13.07
N SER A 87 -8.04 18.55 -13.74
CA SER A 87 -6.63 18.35 -13.39
C SER A 87 -5.68 19.24 -14.19
N SER A 88 -4.69 19.82 -13.51
CA SER A 88 -3.53 20.44 -14.16
C SER A 88 -2.42 19.44 -14.53
N MET A 89 -2.54 18.18 -14.10
CA MET A 89 -1.55 17.14 -14.36
C MET A 89 -1.68 16.61 -15.79
N ARG A 90 -0.57 16.65 -16.54
CA ARG A 90 -0.50 16.01 -17.86
C ARG A 90 -0.25 14.52 -17.70
N VAL A 91 -1.21 13.70 -18.11
CA VAL A 91 -1.09 12.25 -18.24
C VAL A 91 -1.44 11.81 -19.65
N ARG A 92 -0.89 10.69 -20.10
CA ARG A 92 -1.32 10.05 -21.35
C ARG A 92 -2.73 9.52 -21.15
N ARG A 93 -3.67 9.97 -21.97
CA ARG A 93 -5.10 9.64 -21.84
C ARG A 93 -5.33 8.13 -21.91
N GLU A 94 -4.66 7.46 -22.84
CA GLU A 94 -4.68 6.01 -23.03
C GLU A 94 -4.18 5.26 -21.78
N HIS A 95 -3.17 5.78 -21.07
CA HIS A 95 -2.70 5.16 -19.83
C HIS A 95 -3.73 5.34 -18.71
N ALA A 96 -4.37 6.51 -18.63
CA ALA A 96 -5.39 6.79 -17.64
C ALA A 96 -6.64 5.93 -17.86
N GLU A 97 -7.11 5.80 -19.11
CA GLU A 97 -8.24 4.96 -19.49
C GLU A 97 -7.99 3.49 -19.12
N GLU A 98 -6.84 2.94 -19.50
CA GLU A 98 -6.46 1.57 -19.15
C GLU A 98 -6.37 1.37 -17.63
N ALA A 99 -5.82 2.34 -16.90
CA ALA A 99 -5.67 2.26 -15.45
C ALA A 99 -7.00 2.31 -14.70
N VAL A 100 -7.92 3.19 -15.12
CA VAL A 100 -9.28 3.28 -14.57
C VAL A 100 -10.02 1.98 -14.84
N TYR A 101 -10.00 1.49 -16.08
CA TYR A 101 -10.63 0.23 -16.45
C TYR A 101 -10.14 -0.95 -15.60
N LEU A 102 -8.82 -1.10 -15.45
CA LEU A 102 -8.24 -2.18 -14.63
C LEU A 102 -8.65 -2.05 -13.16
N ALA A 103 -8.62 -0.84 -12.59
CA ALA A 103 -9.01 -0.64 -11.20
C ALA A 103 -10.49 -0.96 -10.97
N VAL A 104 -11.40 -0.49 -11.83
CA VAL A 104 -12.84 -0.70 -11.67
C VAL A 104 -13.22 -2.17 -11.88
N THR A 105 -12.64 -2.85 -12.86
CA THR A 105 -12.91 -4.29 -13.08
C THR A 105 -12.35 -5.15 -11.97
N LEU A 106 -11.15 -4.85 -11.45
CA LEU A 106 -10.59 -5.52 -10.28
C LEU A 106 -11.45 -5.27 -9.02
N TRP A 107 -11.99 -4.06 -8.84
CA TRP A 107 -12.94 -3.79 -7.75
C TRP A 107 -14.22 -4.63 -7.90
N ALA A 108 -14.80 -4.70 -9.10
CA ALA A 108 -16.01 -5.48 -9.35
C ALA A 108 -15.81 -6.97 -8.99
N LEU A 109 -14.62 -7.52 -9.29
CA LEU A 109 -14.21 -8.85 -8.86
C LEU A 109 -14.12 -8.96 -7.33
N HIS A 110 -13.52 -7.98 -6.68
CA HIS A 110 -13.32 -7.95 -5.22
C HIS A 110 -14.64 -7.87 -4.45
N GLN A 111 -15.54 -6.98 -4.87
CA GLN A 111 -16.82 -6.73 -4.24
C GLN A 111 -17.85 -7.84 -4.49
N GLN A 112 -17.61 -8.72 -5.47
CA GLN A 112 -18.54 -9.79 -5.83
C GLN A 112 -18.98 -10.61 -4.61
N SER A 113 -20.31 -10.72 -4.42
CA SER A 113 -20.94 -11.49 -3.33
C SER A 113 -20.59 -10.98 -1.93
N VAL A 114 -19.94 -9.83 -1.80
CA VAL A 114 -19.71 -9.15 -0.53
C VAL A 114 -20.74 -8.02 -0.44
N ARG A 115 -21.79 -8.23 0.34
CA ARG A 115 -22.84 -7.22 0.53
C ARG A 115 -22.64 -6.39 1.78
N ASP A 116 -21.96 -6.91 2.80
CA ASP A 116 -21.91 -6.29 4.12
C ASP A 116 -20.64 -5.47 4.39
N SER A 117 -19.75 -5.35 3.41
CA SER A 117 -18.51 -4.60 3.56
C SER A 117 -18.07 -3.95 2.27
N ASP A 118 -17.46 -2.78 2.44
CA ASP A 118 -16.87 -2.02 1.34
C ASP A 118 -15.47 -2.55 1.03
N MET A 119 -15.28 -3.08 -0.18
CA MET A 119 -13.98 -3.56 -0.66
C MET A 119 -13.15 -2.43 -1.29
N HIS A 120 -13.77 -1.31 -1.65
CA HIS A 120 -13.07 -0.05 -1.85
C HIS A 120 -13.07 0.77 -0.57
N ARG A 121 -11.87 1.10 -0.06
CA ARG A 121 -11.68 2.06 1.03
C ARG A 121 -10.46 2.93 0.79
N THR A 122 -10.64 4.24 0.86
CA THR A 122 -9.56 5.21 0.76
C THR A 122 -8.48 4.95 1.83
N GLY A 123 -7.22 4.99 1.45
CA GLY A 123 -6.08 4.75 2.33
C GLY A 123 -5.68 3.27 2.49
N ALA A 124 -6.52 2.32 2.08
CA ALA A 124 -6.17 0.89 2.09
C ALA A 124 -5.22 0.54 0.92
N THR A 125 -3.94 0.86 1.06
CA THR A 125 -2.94 0.70 -0.01
C THR A 125 -2.71 -0.76 -0.43
N LEU A 126 -2.23 -1.01 -1.66
CA LEU A 126 -1.98 -2.37 -2.17
C LEU A 126 -0.99 -3.15 -1.30
N GLY A 127 0.17 -2.56 -1.01
CA GLY A 127 1.15 -3.20 -0.13
C GLY A 127 0.60 -3.44 1.27
N GLY A 128 -0.15 -2.46 1.82
CA GLY A 128 -0.78 -2.58 3.13
C GLY A 128 -1.87 -3.64 3.22
N ALA A 129 -2.68 -3.80 2.17
CA ALA A 129 -3.70 -4.83 2.05
C ALA A 129 -3.08 -6.23 2.03
N VAL A 130 -2.02 -6.44 1.24
CA VAL A 130 -1.28 -7.71 1.23
C VAL A 130 -0.69 -8.01 2.62
N ARG A 131 -0.12 -7.02 3.30
CA ARG A 131 0.41 -7.20 4.66
C ARG A 131 -0.67 -7.53 5.68
N THR A 132 -1.84 -6.91 5.56
CA THR A 132 -3.00 -7.17 6.42
C THR A 132 -3.53 -8.59 6.20
N LEU A 133 -3.59 -9.06 4.95
CA LEU A 133 -4.00 -10.43 4.64
C LEU A 133 -3.04 -11.46 5.26
N ILE A 134 -1.73 -11.26 5.14
CA ILE A 134 -0.72 -12.12 5.79
C ILE A 134 -0.98 -12.20 7.29
N ARG A 135 -1.16 -11.04 7.95
CA ARG A 135 -1.42 -10.98 9.39
C ARG A 135 -2.67 -11.75 9.78
N LYS A 136 -3.80 -11.54 9.09
CA LYS A 136 -5.05 -12.26 9.35
C LYS A 136 -4.85 -13.79 9.27
N ARG A 137 -4.15 -14.28 8.24
CA ARG A 137 -3.87 -15.72 8.09
C ARG A 137 -3.01 -16.28 9.21
N THR A 138 -1.99 -15.54 9.64
CA THR A 138 -1.15 -15.95 10.78
C THR A 138 -1.94 -15.97 12.09
N GLU A 139 -2.85 -15.01 12.30
CA GLU A 139 -3.73 -14.96 13.48
C GLU A 139 -4.74 -16.13 13.48
N GLU A 140 -5.29 -16.49 12.31
CA GLU A 140 -6.25 -17.60 12.14
C GLU A 140 -5.61 -18.99 12.30
N LYS A 141 -4.31 -19.13 11.98
CA LYS A 141 -3.57 -20.39 12.11
C LYS A 141 -2.20 -20.16 12.76
N PRO A 142 -2.14 -20.05 14.10
CA PRO A 142 -0.89 -19.93 14.82
C PRO A 142 -0.02 -21.17 14.55
N GLY A 143 1.12 -21.00 13.87
CA GLY A 143 2.04 -22.09 13.52
C GLY A 143 2.02 -22.55 12.06
N SER A 144 1.17 -21.97 11.18
CA SER A 144 1.40 -22.08 9.74
C SER A 144 2.63 -21.24 9.38
N ASP A 145 3.72 -21.89 8.97
CA ASP A 145 5.02 -21.26 8.73
C ASP A 145 4.96 -19.97 7.90
N ASP A 146 5.93 -19.09 8.13
CA ASP A 146 6.26 -17.95 7.27
C ASP A 146 6.37 -18.34 5.77
N ALA A 147 6.60 -19.63 5.48
CA ALA A 147 6.64 -20.21 4.14
C ALA A 147 5.32 -20.12 3.34
N GLU A 148 4.14 -20.06 3.95
CA GLU A 148 2.86 -19.85 3.22
C GLU A 148 2.56 -18.36 2.97
N ASN A 149 3.11 -17.48 3.81
CA ASN A 149 2.94 -16.02 3.73
C ASN A 149 3.99 -15.34 2.84
N GLU A 150 5.22 -15.84 2.80
CA GLU A 150 6.27 -15.45 1.86
C GLU A 150 5.81 -15.50 0.38
N PRO A 151 4.97 -16.46 -0.06
CA PRO A 151 4.28 -16.45 -1.35
C PRO A 151 3.53 -15.16 -1.67
N LEU A 152 2.83 -14.54 -0.70
CA LEU A 152 2.06 -13.31 -0.94
C LEU A 152 2.98 -12.11 -1.18
N ARG A 153 4.06 -12.01 -0.39
CA ARG A 153 5.09 -10.99 -0.61
C ARG A 153 5.75 -11.17 -1.97
N LYS A 154 6.13 -12.40 -2.34
CA LYS A 154 6.72 -12.71 -3.66
C LYS A 154 5.75 -12.40 -4.80
N ARG A 155 4.45 -12.65 -4.64
CA ARG A 155 3.41 -12.28 -5.62
C ARG A 155 3.36 -10.76 -5.82
N LEU A 156 3.36 -9.97 -4.75
CA LEU A 156 3.40 -8.50 -4.85
C LEU A 156 4.64 -8.01 -5.62
N VAL A 157 5.82 -8.57 -5.31
CA VAL A 157 7.07 -8.23 -6.04
C VAL A 157 6.94 -8.55 -7.53
N ARG A 158 6.36 -9.71 -7.87
CA ARG A 158 6.14 -10.14 -9.27
C ARG A 158 5.19 -9.21 -10.04
N VAL A 159 4.22 -8.57 -9.38
CA VAL A 159 3.42 -7.50 -10.03
C VAL A 159 4.34 -6.37 -10.46
N GLY A 160 5.19 -5.91 -9.55
CA GLY A 160 6.12 -4.81 -9.77
C GLY A 160 7.10 -5.02 -10.93
N THR A 161 7.58 -6.26 -11.08
CA THR A 161 8.61 -6.64 -12.05
C THR A 161 8.03 -7.20 -13.36
N ALA A 162 6.72 -7.11 -13.56
CA ALA A 162 6.10 -7.50 -14.82
C ALA A 162 6.65 -6.66 -16.00
N ASP A 163 6.64 -7.27 -17.19
CA ASP A 163 7.13 -6.69 -18.43
C ASP A 163 6.08 -5.79 -19.12
N SER A 164 4.81 -6.12 -18.97
CA SER A 164 3.67 -5.48 -19.63
C SER A 164 2.52 -5.18 -18.66
N ILE A 165 1.64 -4.27 -19.07
CA ILE A 165 0.43 -3.92 -18.29
C ILE A 165 -0.55 -5.10 -18.23
N ALA A 166 -0.62 -5.94 -19.28
CA ALA A 166 -1.41 -7.17 -19.28
C ALA A 166 -0.90 -8.16 -18.22
N SER A 167 0.42 -8.35 -18.12
CA SER A 167 1.05 -9.16 -17.06
C SER A 167 0.74 -8.60 -15.66
N VAL A 168 0.72 -7.28 -15.49
CA VAL A 168 0.31 -6.62 -14.22
C VAL A 168 -1.16 -6.94 -13.91
N ALA A 169 -2.05 -6.81 -14.88
CA ALA A 169 -3.48 -7.04 -14.72
C ALA A 169 -3.78 -8.46 -14.21
N VAL A 170 -3.20 -9.48 -14.86
CA VAL A 170 -3.36 -10.89 -14.46
C VAL A 170 -2.88 -11.11 -13.02
N ARG A 171 -1.68 -10.61 -12.68
CA ARG A 171 -1.11 -10.81 -11.33
C ARG A 171 -1.88 -10.04 -10.25
N LEU A 172 -2.39 -8.85 -10.56
CA LEU A 172 -3.27 -8.10 -9.66
C LEU A 172 -4.60 -8.83 -9.44
N ARG A 173 -5.18 -9.43 -10.48
CA ARG A 173 -6.39 -10.26 -10.35
C ARG A 173 -6.15 -11.39 -9.34
N GLU A 174 -5.03 -12.09 -9.44
CA GLU A 174 -4.68 -13.15 -8.48
C GLU A 174 -4.59 -12.63 -7.03
N ILE A 175 -3.95 -11.46 -6.83
CA ILE A 175 -3.87 -10.84 -5.49
C ILE A 175 -5.26 -10.45 -4.99
N VAL A 176 -6.07 -9.81 -5.84
CA VAL A 176 -7.43 -9.36 -5.47
C VAL A 176 -8.34 -10.53 -5.09
N LEU A 177 -8.22 -11.69 -5.75
CA LEU A 177 -8.95 -12.90 -5.34
C LEU A 177 -8.56 -13.35 -3.91
N LEU A 178 -7.29 -13.23 -3.55
CA LEU A 178 -6.82 -13.56 -2.20
C LEU A 178 -7.30 -12.54 -1.16
N LEU A 179 -7.29 -11.24 -1.51
CA LEU A 179 -7.83 -10.17 -0.67
C LEU A 179 -9.33 -10.35 -0.44
N ARG A 180 -10.08 -10.72 -1.49
CA ARG A 180 -11.52 -11.03 -1.41
C ARG A 180 -11.79 -12.17 -0.43
N GLY A 181 -11.01 -13.25 -0.50
CA GLY A 181 -11.14 -14.37 0.42
C GLY A 181 -10.94 -13.97 1.88
N GLY A 182 -10.04 -13.03 2.16
CA GLY A 182 -9.81 -12.50 3.51
C GLY A 182 -10.60 -11.23 3.85
N GLN A 183 -11.53 -10.80 2.98
CA GLN A 183 -12.29 -9.55 3.08
C GLN A 183 -11.41 -8.34 3.46
N VAL A 184 -10.28 -8.18 2.78
CA VAL A 184 -9.33 -7.08 3.02
C VAL A 184 -9.53 -6.00 1.97
N PRO A 185 -9.97 -4.78 2.34
CA PRO A 185 -10.28 -3.73 1.38
C PRO A 185 -9.03 -3.16 0.69
N LEU A 186 -9.25 -2.45 -0.41
CA LEU A 186 -8.22 -1.81 -1.24
C LEU A 186 -8.65 -0.42 -1.73
N ASP A 187 -7.71 0.51 -1.79
CA ASP A 187 -7.89 1.83 -2.38
C ASP A 187 -7.71 1.74 -3.90
N TYR A 188 -8.81 1.55 -4.62
CA TYR A 188 -8.83 1.43 -6.07
C TYR A 188 -8.53 2.74 -6.80
N GLY A 189 -8.81 3.90 -6.20
CA GLY A 189 -8.38 5.19 -6.73
C GLY A 189 -6.85 5.29 -6.73
N ARG A 190 -6.23 5.01 -5.57
CA ARG A 190 -4.77 5.00 -5.49
C ARG A 190 -4.13 3.95 -6.41
N LEU A 191 -4.76 2.77 -6.53
CA LEU A 191 -4.29 1.74 -7.46
C LEU A 191 -4.34 2.22 -8.92
N ALA A 192 -5.40 2.93 -9.34
CA ALA A 192 -5.51 3.49 -10.68
C ALA A 192 -4.38 4.50 -10.98
N ASP A 193 -4.07 5.42 -10.06
CA ASP A 193 -2.94 6.34 -10.25
C ASP A 193 -1.60 5.62 -10.35
N GLN A 194 -1.41 4.56 -9.56
CA GLN A 194 -0.21 3.73 -9.61
C GLN A 194 -0.12 2.99 -10.94
N LEU A 195 -1.23 2.45 -11.47
CA LEU A 195 -1.27 1.77 -12.76
C LEU A 195 -1.06 2.73 -13.93
N CYS A 196 -1.61 3.94 -13.87
CA CYS A 196 -1.40 4.97 -14.87
C CYS A 196 0.09 5.34 -14.98
N ARG A 197 0.75 5.57 -13.84
CA ARG A 197 2.20 5.85 -13.78
C ARG A 197 3.05 4.64 -14.15
N TRP A 198 2.66 3.44 -13.74
CA TRP A 198 3.42 2.22 -14.03
C TRP A 198 3.56 1.95 -15.54
N GLN A 199 2.60 2.38 -16.35
CA GLN A 199 2.69 2.27 -17.80
C GLN A 199 3.85 3.10 -18.39
N THR A 200 4.30 4.15 -17.71
CA THR A 200 5.49 4.93 -18.08
C THR A 200 6.77 4.21 -17.61
N PRO A 201 7.67 3.79 -18.53
CA PRO A 201 8.85 2.99 -18.16
C PRO A 201 9.76 3.63 -17.09
N SER A 202 9.96 4.95 -17.15
CA SER A 202 10.78 5.70 -16.19
C SER A 202 10.17 5.77 -14.78
N GLU A 203 8.85 5.60 -14.64
CA GLU A 203 8.14 5.68 -13.36
C GLU A 203 7.93 4.30 -12.70
N ARG A 204 8.09 3.19 -13.44
CA ARG A 204 7.89 1.82 -12.93
C ARG A 204 8.67 1.55 -11.64
N ALA A 205 9.93 2.01 -11.58
CA ALA A 205 10.75 1.84 -10.38
C ALA A 205 10.21 2.63 -9.18
N ALA A 206 9.63 3.81 -9.39
CA ALA A 206 9.00 4.59 -8.33
C ALA A 206 7.74 3.88 -7.79
N VAL A 207 6.87 3.40 -8.67
CA VAL A 207 5.65 2.65 -8.30
C VAL A 207 5.99 1.37 -7.54
N ARG A 208 6.99 0.60 -8.01
CA ARG A 208 7.49 -0.59 -7.27
C ARG A 208 7.91 -0.25 -5.84
N ARG A 209 8.65 0.85 -5.65
CA ARG A 209 9.09 1.29 -4.32
C ARG A 209 7.90 1.74 -3.47
N GLU A 210 6.86 2.32 -4.07
CA GLU A 210 5.62 2.65 -3.35
C GLU A 210 4.95 1.39 -2.81
N TRP A 211 4.69 0.39 -3.64
CA TRP A 211 4.10 -0.88 -3.20
C TRP A 211 4.94 -1.58 -2.11
N GLY A 212 6.27 -1.57 -2.26
CA GLY A 212 7.19 -2.08 -1.24
C GLY A 212 7.10 -1.30 0.07
N ARG A 213 7.14 0.04 0.02
CA ARG A 213 7.02 0.89 1.22
C ARG A 213 5.67 0.72 1.90
N GLU A 214 4.58 0.65 1.14
CA GLU A 214 3.23 0.40 1.66
C GLU A 214 3.18 -0.93 2.44
N PHE A 215 3.79 -1.98 1.89
CA PHE A 215 3.89 -3.27 2.56
C PHE A 215 4.71 -3.22 3.86
N HIS A 216 5.85 -2.53 3.85
CA HIS A 216 6.73 -2.42 5.01
C HIS A 216 6.20 -1.48 6.10
N LEU A 217 5.55 -0.38 5.74
CA LEU A 217 4.98 0.58 6.68
C LEU A 217 3.71 0.06 7.36
N ALA A 218 2.99 -0.85 6.71
CA ALA A 218 1.86 -1.56 7.32
C ALA A 218 2.31 -2.68 8.29
N ALA A 219 3.61 -2.95 8.41
CA ALA A 219 4.12 -3.85 9.44
C ALA A 219 4.00 -3.18 10.81
N PRO A 220 3.66 -3.93 11.88
CA PRO A 220 3.74 -3.40 13.23
C PRO A 220 5.14 -2.85 13.48
N ARG A 221 5.24 -1.65 14.04
CA ARG A 221 6.51 -1.15 14.56
C ARG A 221 6.90 -2.15 15.66
N ARG A 222 7.97 -2.93 15.45
CA ARG A 222 8.58 -3.71 16.54
C ARG A 222 8.84 -2.73 17.68
N GLY A 223 8.29 -3.05 18.85
CA GLY A 223 7.87 -2.09 19.87
C GLY A 223 8.89 -1.00 20.19
N SER A 224 8.42 0.24 20.22
CA SER A 224 8.88 1.16 21.25
C SER A 224 8.32 0.63 22.56
N THR A 225 9.10 -0.19 23.26
CA THR A 225 8.93 -0.33 24.70
C THR A 225 8.95 1.08 25.26
N ALA A 226 7.78 1.56 25.69
CA ALA A 226 7.71 2.72 26.55
C ALA A 226 8.56 2.39 27.77
N ARG A 227 9.76 2.99 27.85
CA ARG A 227 10.46 3.16 29.12
C ARG A 227 9.55 4.05 29.94
N ASN A 228 8.63 3.44 30.67
CA ASN A 228 7.96 4.10 31.77
C ASN A 228 8.95 4.09 32.93
N GLY A 229 9.96 4.97 32.84
CA GLY A 229 10.75 5.38 33.99
C GLY A 229 9.87 6.34 34.77
N GLY A 230 9.11 5.81 35.73
CA GLY A 230 8.51 6.63 36.77
C GLY A 230 9.64 7.20 37.62
N ASP A 231 9.83 8.51 37.51
CA ASP A 231 10.53 9.30 38.51
C ASP A 231 9.51 9.80 39.54
N GLY A 232 9.88 9.75 40.81
CA GLY A 232 9.01 10.13 41.92
C GLY A 232 9.39 9.48 43.25
N SER A 233 10.57 9.84 43.75
CA SER A 233 10.98 9.99 45.16
C SER A 233 10.13 9.32 46.26
N ASP A 234 10.79 8.51 47.10
CA ASP A 234 10.69 8.74 48.55
C ASP A 234 11.91 8.18 49.32
N ALA A 235 12.39 9.04 50.22
CA ALA A 235 13.21 8.81 51.42
C ALA A 235 14.61 8.16 51.30
N ILE A 236 15.61 9.03 51.48
CA ILE A 236 16.91 8.68 52.08
C ILE A 236 16.69 8.60 53.62
N ASP A 237 17.04 7.48 54.25
CA ASP A 237 17.46 7.45 55.66
C ASP A 237 18.88 6.85 55.73
N PRO A 238 19.90 7.65 56.07
CA PRO A 238 21.28 7.20 56.19
C PRO A 238 21.63 7.06 57.67
N SER A 239 21.19 6.00 58.33
CA SER A 239 21.67 5.71 59.68
C SER A 239 21.50 4.25 60.09
N LEU A 240 22.32 3.34 59.56
CA LEU A 240 22.81 2.19 60.35
C LEU A 240 24.16 1.71 59.79
N SER A 241 25.23 2.21 60.40
CA SER A 241 26.59 1.69 60.28
C SER A 241 26.80 0.56 61.29
N SER A 242 27.51 -0.47 60.82
CA SER A 242 28.48 -1.31 61.54
C SER A 242 28.02 -2.10 62.80
N GLY A 243 27.91 -3.43 62.63
CA GLY A 243 28.31 -4.44 63.60
C GLY A 243 28.96 -5.60 62.82
N SER A 244 30.29 -5.75 62.90
CA SER A 244 31.00 -6.78 63.71
C SER A 244 30.71 -8.20 63.23
N THR A 245 31.56 -8.78 62.37
CA THR A 245 32.76 -9.61 62.65
C THR A 245 32.44 -11.06 63.06
N ASP A 246 33.37 -11.94 62.67
CA ASP A 246 33.56 -13.34 63.04
C ASP A 246 32.76 -14.35 62.21
N ASP A 247 33.28 -15.47 61.71
CA ASP A 247 34.63 -16.08 61.68
C ASP A 247 34.56 -17.17 60.58
N ASP A 248 35.60 -17.31 59.75
CA ASP A 248 36.54 -18.45 59.74
C ASP A 248 35.92 -19.87 59.70
N TYR A 249 36.17 -20.62 58.61
CA TYR A 249 36.86 -21.93 58.59
C TYR A 249 36.74 -22.58 57.19
N GLY A 250 37.87 -22.89 56.54
CA GLY A 250 37.95 -23.75 55.34
C GLY A 250 37.90 -25.25 55.71
N PRO A 251 38.61 -26.18 55.03
CA PRO A 251 39.20 -26.17 53.67
C PRO A 251 38.99 -27.51 52.91
N GLY A 252 39.52 -27.59 51.67
CA GLY A 252 40.00 -28.81 50.95
C GLY A 252 38.91 -29.75 50.40
N ASP A 253 38.98 -30.31 49.20
CA ASP A 253 40.05 -30.56 48.20
C ASP A 253 39.55 -30.21 46.78
#